data_AF-A0A554LCI2-F1
#
_entry.id   AF-A0A554LCI2-F1
#
_cell.length_a   1.000
_cell.length_b   1.000
_cell.length_c   1.000
_cell.angle_alpha   90.00
_cell.angle_beta   90.00
_cell.angle_gamma   90.00
#
_symmetry.space_group_name_H-M   'P 1'
#
loop_
_entity.id
_entity.type
_entity.pdbx_description
1 polymer ?
#
loop_
_entity_poly.entity_id
_entity_poly.type
_entity_poly.pdbx_seq_one_letter_code
_entity_poly.pdbx_strand_id
1 'polypeptide(L)'
;MANSIQILKEISQLIFLVENSSIQKTDKLKLIKVLFVLKLKLIELLEKELKMEGSEGLKIKSQSDNRSFGVGVNMAKSSDESIKLSNKQDLIIQFIKDKSRPVSPNELLSLGIAGRSLRRYIKSLIDGKKIKIEKSGRNHFYSLA
;
A
#
# COMPACT_ATOMS: atom_id res chain seq x y z
N MET A 1 12.51 8.46 8.19
CA MET A 1 12.02 8.49 6.79
C MET A 1 12.53 9.62 5.91
N ALA A 2 12.58 10.89 6.35
CA ALA A 2 12.99 12.00 5.47
C ALA A 2 14.42 11.84 4.90
N ASN A 3 15.38 11.42 5.73
CA ASN A 3 16.77 11.23 5.32
C ASN A 3 16.95 10.07 4.31
N SER A 4 16.18 9.00 4.41
CA SER A 4 16.32 7.84 3.52
C SER A 4 15.78 8.11 2.11
N ILE A 5 14.73 8.92 2.00
CA ILE A 5 14.24 9.43 0.70
C ILE A 5 15.28 10.35 0.05
N GLN A 6 15.98 11.15 0.85
CA GLN A 6 17.05 12.03 0.36
C GLN A 6 18.24 11.23 -0.16
N ILE A 7 18.67 10.18 0.55
CA ILE A 7 19.71 9.25 0.09
C ILE A 7 19.33 8.57 -1.24
N LEU A 8 18.07 8.16 -1.42
CA LEU A 8 17.60 7.60 -2.69
C LEU A 8 17.69 8.60 -3.85
N LYS A 9 17.42 9.88 -3.59
CA LYS A 9 17.57 10.96 -4.58
C LYS A 9 19.04 11.18 -4.92
N GLU A 10 19.91 11.24 -3.93
CA GLU A 10 21.35 11.41 -4.11
C GLU A 10 21.97 10.25 -4.91
N ILE A 11 21.61 9.00 -4.61
CA ILE A 11 22.05 7.84 -5.41
C ILE A 11 21.56 7.94 -6.86
N SER A 12 20.35 8.43 -7.09
CA SER A 12 19.81 8.62 -8.44
C SER A 12 20.58 9.69 -9.21
N GLN A 13 20.92 10.80 -8.54
CA GLN A 13 21.75 11.85 -9.11
C GLN A 13 23.17 11.35 -9.40
N LEU A 14 23.75 10.54 -8.52
CA LEU A 14 25.07 9.92 -8.74
C LEU A 14 25.06 8.98 -9.95
N ILE A 15 24.01 8.18 -10.15
CA ILE A 15 23.86 7.34 -11.35
C ILE A 15 23.88 8.21 -12.61
N PHE A 16 23.11 9.31 -12.61
CA PHE A 16 23.06 10.24 -13.74
C PHE A 16 24.40 10.95 -14.00
N LEU A 17 25.13 11.34 -12.94
CA LEU A 17 26.46 11.93 -13.08
C LEU A 17 27.48 10.92 -13.63
N VAL A 18 27.44 9.68 -13.16
CA VAL A 18 28.30 8.60 -13.68
C VAL A 18 27.96 8.32 -15.14
N GLU A 19 26.68 8.30 -15.52
CA GLU A 19 26.24 8.11 -16.90
C GLU A 19 26.79 9.19 -17.84
N ASN A 20 26.81 10.45 -17.39
CA ASN A 20 27.31 11.60 -18.16
C ASN A 20 28.81 11.84 -18.04
N SER A 21 29.52 11.09 -17.18
CA SER A 21 30.96 11.25 -17.00
C SER A 21 31.77 10.79 -18.21
N SER A 22 33.01 11.27 -18.31
CA SER A 22 34.00 10.82 -19.32
C SER A 22 34.69 9.49 -18.97
N ILE A 23 34.21 8.77 -17.94
CA ILE A 23 34.76 7.46 -17.54
C ILE A 23 34.59 6.45 -18.68
N GLN A 24 35.55 5.53 -18.80
CA GLN A 24 35.47 4.42 -19.75
C GLN A 24 34.16 3.64 -19.62
N LYS A 25 33.58 3.25 -20.77
CA LYS A 25 32.24 2.65 -20.86
C LYS A 25 32.06 1.41 -19.96
N THR A 26 33.09 0.57 -19.86
CA THR A 26 33.09 -0.64 -19.05
C THR A 26 33.02 -0.35 -17.55
N ASP A 27 33.81 0.62 -17.07
CA ASP A 27 33.85 0.97 -15.65
C ASP A 27 32.64 1.81 -15.24
N LYS A 28 32.12 2.63 -16.16
CA LYS A 28 30.82 3.30 -16.03
C LYS A 28 29.70 2.30 -15.78
N LEU A 29 29.62 1.22 -16.57
CA LEU A 29 28.62 0.17 -16.38
C LEU A 29 28.78 -0.56 -15.03
N LYS A 30 30.02 -0.82 -14.59
CA LYS A 30 30.26 -1.43 -13.27
C LYS A 30 29.79 -0.52 -12.13
N LEU A 31 30.13 0.77 -12.18
CA LEU A 31 29.73 1.77 -11.19
C LEU A 31 28.21 1.93 -11.13
N ILE A 32 27.54 2.06 -12.28
CA ILE A 32 26.08 2.15 -12.35
C ILE A 32 25.43 0.89 -11.76
N LYS A 33 25.95 -0.31 -12.07
CA LYS A 33 25.43 -1.56 -11.50
C LYS A 33 25.54 -1.58 -9.97
N VAL A 34 26.69 -1.17 -9.42
CA VAL A 34 26.88 -1.12 -7.95
C VAL A 34 25.91 -0.11 -7.32
N LEU A 35 25.79 1.09 -7.89
CA LEU A 35 24.86 2.12 -7.39
C LEU A 35 23.40 1.66 -7.48
N PHE A 36 23.03 0.93 -8.53
CA PHE A 36 21.69 0.37 -8.69
C PHE A 36 21.39 -0.69 -7.63
N VAL A 37 22.35 -1.59 -7.36
CA VAL A 37 22.23 -2.60 -6.30
C VAL A 37 22.08 -1.93 -4.92
N LEU A 38 22.87 -0.90 -4.62
CA LEU A 38 22.74 -0.15 -3.36
C LEU A 38 21.37 0.51 -3.24
N LYS A 39 20.87 1.12 -4.33
CA LYS A 39 19.55 1.73 -4.37
C LYS A 39 18.44 0.72 -4.08
N LEU A 40 18.49 -0.46 -4.70
CA LEU A 40 17.51 -1.54 -4.48
C LEU A 40 17.56 -2.07 -3.05
N LYS A 41 18.76 -2.34 -2.51
CA LYS A 41 18.91 -2.80 -1.12
C LYS A 41 18.36 -1.81 -0.11
N LEU A 42 18.56 -0.51 -0.35
CA LEU A 42 18.01 0.52 0.52
C LEU A 42 16.47 0.54 0.48
N ILE A 43 15.87 0.37 -0.70
CA ILE A 43 14.41 0.24 -0.84
C ILE A 43 13.90 -0.99 -0.07
N GLU A 44 14.54 -2.14 -0.21
CA GLU A 44 14.17 -3.37 0.53
C GLU A 44 14.26 -3.19 2.05
N LEU A 45 15.29 -2.48 2.55
CA LEU A 45 15.42 -2.17 3.97
C LEU A 45 14.29 -1.25 4.46
N LEU A 46 13.96 -0.21 3.70
CA LEU A 46 12.86 0.70 4.03
C LEU A 46 11.51 -0.01 4.01
N GLU A 47 11.29 -0.93 3.07
CA GLU A 47 10.08 -1.76 3.05
C GLU A 47 10.00 -2.69 4.26
N LYS A 48 11.12 -3.24 4.73
CA LYS A 48 11.18 -4.06 5.94
C LYS A 48 10.90 -3.22 7.18
N GLU A 49 11.51 -2.05 7.31
CA GLU A 49 11.25 -1.10 8.41
C GLU A 49 9.78 -0.70 8.45
N LEU A 50 9.19 -0.34 7.31
CA LEU A 50 7.76 -0.04 7.19
C LEU A 50 6.85 -1.19 7.63
N LYS A 51 7.21 -2.42 7.27
CA LYS A 51 6.47 -3.62 7.69
C LYS A 51 6.63 -3.86 9.20
N MET A 52 7.79 -3.58 9.78
CA MET A 52 8.02 -3.70 11.23
C MET A 52 7.30 -2.61 12.02
N GLU A 53 7.37 -1.34 11.63
CA GLU A 53 6.62 -0.23 12.26
C GLU A 53 5.11 -0.46 12.17
N GLY A 54 4.62 -0.95 11.02
CA GLY A 54 3.23 -1.37 10.86
C GLY A 54 2.83 -2.52 11.78
N SER A 55 3.77 -3.42 12.11
CA SER A 55 3.53 -4.55 13.02
C SER A 55 3.67 -4.19 14.51
N GLU A 56 4.51 -3.23 14.87
CA GLU A 56 4.63 -2.72 16.25
C GLU A 56 3.47 -1.79 16.62
N GLY A 57 2.99 -0.97 15.68
CA GLY A 57 1.75 -0.20 15.86
C GLY A 57 0.50 -1.06 16.05
N LEU A 58 0.52 -2.31 15.59
CA LEU A 58 -0.53 -3.32 15.79
C LEU A 58 -0.41 -4.09 17.12
N LYS A 59 0.79 -4.20 17.69
CA LYS A 59 1.02 -4.82 19.01
C LYS A 59 0.63 -3.92 20.18
N ILE A 60 0.73 -2.60 20.02
CA ILE A 60 0.39 -1.66 21.11
C ILE A 60 -1.14 -1.47 21.26
N LYS A 61 -1.94 -1.82 20.24
CA LYS A 61 -3.41 -1.69 20.27
C LYS A 61 -4.18 -2.98 20.57
N SER A 62 -3.49 -4.09 20.81
CA SER A 62 -4.11 -5.42 21.02
C SER A 62 -4.07 -5.91 22.47
N GLN A 63 -3.77 -5.04 23.45
CA GLN A 63 -3.74 -5.39 24.88
C GLN A 63 -4.82 -4.76 25.76
N SER A 64 -5.78 -4.02 25.19
CA SER A 64 -7.00 -3.64 25.90
C SER A 64 -8.20 -4.33 25.26
N ASP A 65 -8.52 -5.51 25.79
CA ASP A 65 -9.88 -5.98 26.10
C ASP A 65 -10.09 -7.48 25.82
N ASN A 66 -10.20 -8.20 26.95
CA ASN A 66 -11.08 -9.34 27.19
C ASN A 66 -10.80 -10.71 26.52
N ARG A 67 -10.20 -11.58 27.34
CA ARG A 67 -10.63 -12.95 27.72
C ARG A 67 -11.54 -13.70 26.73
N SER A 68 -11.05 -14.80 26.16
CA SER A 68 -11.77 -16.08 26.14
C SER A 68 -10.86 -17.24 25.69
N PHE A 69 -10.93 -18.31 26.48
CA PHE A 69 -10.33 -19.62 26.31
C PHE A 69 -10.67 -20.30 24.97
N GLY A 70 -9.76 -21.16 24.49
CA GLY A 70 -10.15 -22.48 23.99
C GLY A 70 -9.85 -22.84 22.52
N VAL A 71 -8.75 -23.59 22.34
CA VAL A 71 -8.62 -24.80 21.49
C VAL A 71 -8.98 -24.72 19.99
N GLY A 72 -7.99 -25.01 19.14
CA GLY A 72 -8.26 -25.55 17.80
C GLY A 72 -7.28 -25.12 16.72
N VAL A 73 -6.07 -25.65 16.78
CA VAL A 73 -5.12 -25.66 15.65
C VAL A 73 -5.81 -26.31 14.45
N ASN A 74 -6.10 -25.55 13.39
CA ASN A 74 -6.20 -25.94 11.96
C ASN A 74 -7.08 -24.97 11.15
N MET A 75 -6.61 -23.76 10.83
CA MET A 75 -7.13 -22.93 9.71
C MET A 75 -6.29 -21.65 9.51
N ALA A 76 -4.97 -21.79 9.33
CA ALA A 76 -4.06 -20.64 9.16
C ALA A 76 -3.82 -20.23 7.69
N LYS A 77 -4.70 -20.61 6.74
CA LYS A 77 -4.61 -20.19 5.34
C LYS A 77 -5.80 -19.36 4.84
N SER A 78 -6.92 -19.33 5.55
CA SER A 78 -8.13 -18.56 5.17
C SER A 78 -8.29 -17.25 5.96
N SER A 79 -7.66 -17.13 7.13
CA SER A 79 -7.66 -15.92 7.95
C SER A 79 -6.83 -14.80 7.31
N ASP A 80 -5.73 -15.14 6.65
CA ASP A 80 -4.78 -14.14 6.15
C ASP A 80 -5.31 -13.39 4.90
N GLU A 81 -6.07 -14.07 4.03
CA GLU A 81 -6.78 -13.41 2.92
C GLU A 81 -8.01 -12.63 3.39
N SER A 82 -8.76 -13.15 4.36
CA SER A 82 -9.94 -12.44 4.90
C SER A 82 -9.56 -11.18 5.67
N ILE A 83 -8.45 -11.21 6.43
CA ILE A 83 -7.84 -10.05 7.09
C ILE A 83 -7.32 -9.03 6.06
N LYS A 84 -6.67 -9.49 4.97
CA LYS A 84 -6.25 -8.59 3.88
C LYS A 84 -7.45 -7.98 3.13
N LEU A 85 -8.53 -8.74 2.98
CA LEU A 85 -9.79 -8.28 2.36
C LEU A 85 -10.45 -7.18 3.20
N SER A 86 -10.58 -7.39 4.51
CA SER A 86 -11.18 -6.43 5.44
C SER A 86 -10.36 -5.13 5.46
N ASN A 87 -9.04 -5.23 5.54
CA ASN A 87 -8.16 -4.06 5.55
C ASN A 87 -8.30 -3.21 4.27
N LYS A 88 -8.48 -3.84 3.09
CA LYS A 88 -8.68 -3.12 1.83
C LYS A 88 -10.07 -2.51 1.70
N GLN A 89 -11.10 -3.14 2.26
CA GLN A 89 -12.45 -2.59 2.35
C GLN A 89 -12.50 -1.38 3.29
N ASP A 90 -11.83 -1.45 4.43
CA ASP A 90 -11.76 -0.36 5.40
C ASP A 90 -11.02 0.86 4.83
N LEU A 91 -9.95 0.64 4.05
CA LEU A 91 -9.29 1.71 3.31
C LEU A 91 -10.23 2.42 2.32
N ILE A 92 -11.10 1.70 1.63
CA ILE A 92 -12.09 2.29 0.71
C ILE A 92 -13.10 3.14 1.51
N ILE A 93 -13.62 2.60 2.63
CA ILE A 93 -14.57 3.31 3.49
C ILE A 93 -13.93 4.59 4.05
N GLN A 94 -12.72 4.49 4.57
CA GLN A 94 -12.00 5.63 5.13
C GLN A 94 -11.72 6.70 4.07
N PHE A 95 -11.31 6.29 2.87
CA PHE A 95 -11.11 7.22 1.76
C PHE A 95 -12.40 7.97 1.37
N ILE A 96 -13.54 7.27 1.34
CA ILE A 96 -14.84 7.89 1.08
C ILE A 96 -15.23 8.81 2.25
N LYS A 97 -14.95 8.42 3.50
CA LYS A 97 -15.24 9.24 4.69
C LYS A 97 -14.44 10.55 4.71
N ASP A 98 -13.16 10.48 4.35
CA ASP A 98 -12.26 11.64 4.30
C ASP A 98 -12.64 12.61 3.18
N LYS A 99 -13.33 12.12 2.14
CA LYS A 99 -13.91 12.95 1.10
C LYS A 99 -15.32 13.35 1.52
N SER A 100 -15.52 14.62 1.86
CA SER A 100 -16.85 15.19 2.12
C SER A 100 -17.78 15.27 0.88
N ARG A 101 -17.51 14.46 -0.16
CA ARG A 101 -18.23 14.39 -1.43
C ARG A 101 -18.25 12.95 -1.96
N PRO A 102 -19.22 12.59 -2.82
CA PRO A 102 -19.22 11.31 -3.53
C PRO A 102 -17.94 11.10 -4.33
N VAL A 103 -17.37 9.89 -4.24
CA VAL A 103 -16.08 9.53 -4.81
C VAL A 103 -16.25 8.73 -6.09
N SER A 104 -15.49 9.06 -7.13
CA SER A 104 -15.51 8.34 -8.40
C SER A 104 -14.67 7.04 -8.37
N PRO A 105 -14.96 6.06 -9.25
CA PRO A 105 -14.13 4.87 -9.41
C PRO A 105 -12.65 5.18 -9.68
N ASN A 106 -12.37 6.25 -10.43
CA ASN A 106 -11.00 6.66 -10.76
C ASN A 106 -10.24 7.17 -9.53
N GLU A 107 -10.91 7.90 -8.63
CA GLU A 107 -10.31 8.32 -7.37
C GLU A 107 -10.01 7.12 -6.47
N LEU A 108 -10.87 6.10 -6.45
CA LEU A 108 -10.62 4.88 -5.68
C LEU A 108 -9.44 4.04 -6.22
N LEU A 109 -9.12 4.14 -7.52
CA LEU A 109 -7.93 3.50 -8.08
C LEU A 109 -6.62 4.08 -7.51
N SER A 110 -6.64 5.32 -6.98
CA SER A 110 -5.47 5.91 -6.32
C SER A 110 -5.03 5.18 -5.05
N LEU A 111 -5.88 4.32 -4.48
CA LEU A 111 -5.58 3.47 -3.32
C LEU A 111 -4.60 2.32 -3.63
N GLY A 112 -4.11 2.21 -4.87
CA GLY A 112 -3.22 1.13 -5.30
C GLY A 112 -3.89 -0.24 -5.33
N ILE A 113 -5.22 -0.27 -5.44
CA ILE A 113 -6.01 -1.51 -5.54
C ILE A 113 -6.22 -1.82 -7.02
N ALA A 114 -5.83 -3.03 -7.44
CA ALA A 114 -6.06 -3.49 -8.81
C ALA A 114 -7.55 -3.41 -9.19
N GLY A 115 -7.88 -2.92 -10.38
CA GLY A 115 -9.26 -2.60 -10.78
C GLY A 115 -10.24 -3.77 -10.66
N ARG A 116 -9.82 -5.01 -10.94
CA ARG A 116 -10.66 -6.21 -10.76
C ARG A 116 -10.99 -6.47 -9.28
N SER A 117 -10.00 -6.33 -8.40
CA SER A 117 -10.18 -6.49 -6.96
C SER A 117 -11.00 -5.34 -6.36
N LEU A 118 -10.76 -4.11 -6.82
CA LEU A 118 -11.52 -2.92 -6.41
C LEU A 118 -13.01 -3.10 -6.69
N ARG A 119 -13.39 -3.58 -7.89
CA ARG A 119 -14.79 -3.88 -8.21
C ARG A 119 -15.41 -4.90 -7.26
N ARG A 120 -14.66 -5.96 -6.90
CA ARG A 120 -15.12 -6.98 -5.94
C ARG A 120 -15.34 -6.39 -4.55
N TYR A 121 -14.43 -5.54 -4.08
CA TYR A 121 -14.56 -4.87 -2.78
C TYR A 121 -15.71 -3.89 -2.74
N ILE A 122 -15.85 -3.02 -3.75
CA ILE A 122 -16.96 -2.09 -3.88
C ILE A 122 -18.29 -2.85 -3.88
N LYS A 123 -18.41 -3.94 -4.65
CA LYS A 123 -19.61 -4.77 -4.66
C LYS A 123 -19.93 -5.32 -3.27
N SER A 124 -18.94 -5.90 -2.59
CA SER A 124 -19.12 -6.40 -1.22
C SER A 124 -19.53 -5.31 -0.22
N LEU A 125 -19.03 -4.08 -0.37
CA LEU A 125 -19.39 -2.93 0.47
C LEU A 125 -20.82 -2.45 0.20
N ILE A 126 -21.27 -2.48 -1.05
CA ILE A 126 -22.65 -2.16 -1.43
C ILE A 126 -23.61 -3.24 -0.90
N ASP A 127 -23.29 -4.52 -1.14
CA ASP A 127 -24.08 -5.66 -0.66
C ASP A 127 -24.20 -5.64 0.88
N GLY A 128 -23.12 -5.25 1.56
CA GLY A 128 -23.07 -5.06 3.02
C GLY A 128 -23.64 -3.73 3.52
N LYS A 129 -24.26 -2.91 2.65
CA LYS A 129 -24.85 -1.60 2.97
C LYS A 129 -23.90 -0.63 3.68
N LYS A 130 -22.58 -0.75 3.46
CA LYS A 130 -21.57 0.17 4.04
C LYS A 130 -21.38 1.42 3.18
N ILE A 131 -21.60 1.28 1.87
CA ILE A 131 -21.55 2.38 0.91
C ILE A 131 -22.76 2.31 -0.02
N LYS A 132 -23.18 3.45 -0.55
CA LYS A 132 -24.21 3.56 -1.58
C LYS A 132 -23.61 4.03 -2.90
N ILE A 133 -24.29 3.71 -3.99
CA ILE A 133 -23.90 4.09 -5.34
C ILE A 133 -24.87 5.14 -5.87
N GLU A 134 -24.32 6.28 -6.29
CA GLU A 134 -25.03 7.38 -6.93
C GLU A 134 -24.67 7.38 -8.42
N LYS A 135 -25.67 7.46 -9.28
CA LYS A 135 -25.45 7.55 -10.73
C LYS A 135 -25.65 8.99 -11.18
N SER A 136 -24.69 9.51 -11.93
CA SER A 136 -24.83 10.81 -12.62
C SER A 136 -24.42 10.61 -14.08
N GLY A 137 -25.42 10.53 -14.96
CA GLY A 137 -25.24 10.17 -16.36
C GLY A 137 -24.66 8.76 -16.53
N ARG A 138 -23.53 8.66 -17.24
CA ARG A 138 -22.77 7.40 -17.43
C ARG A 138 -21.80 7.11 -16.27
N ASN A 139 -21.65 8.04 -15.33
CA ASN A 139 -20.69 7.94 -14.25
C ASN A 139 -21.34 7.39 -12.98
N HIS A 140 -20.53 6.65 -12.22
CA HIS A 140 -20.91 6.11 -10.92
C HIS A 140 -20.09 6.82 -9.86
N PHE A 141 -20.71 7.12 -8.73
CA PHE A 141 -20.09 7.72 -7.56
C PHE A 141 -20.45 6.92 -6.33
N TYR A 142 -19.56 6.91 -5.35
CA TYR A 142 -19.70 6.14 -4.12
C TYR A 142 -19.69 7.08 -2.92
N SER A 143 -20.68 6.95 -2.05
CA SER A 143 -20.79 7.71 -0.81
C SER A 143 -21.07 6.73 0.33
N LEU A 144 -20.85 7.14 1.58
CA LEU A 144 -21.25 6.32 2.74
C LEU A 144 -22.77 6.14 2.74
N ALA A 145 -23.24 4.92 3.04
CA ALA A 145 -24.65 4.59 3.04
C ALA A 145 -25.42 5.46 4.05
#